data_AF-A0A969HD92-F1
#
_entry.id   AF-A0A969HD92-F1
#
_cell.length_a   1.000
_cell.length_b   1.000
_cell.length_c   1.000
_cell.angle_alpha   90.00
_cell.angle_beta   90.00
_cell.angle_gamma   90.00
#
_symmetry.space_group_name_H-M   'P 1'
#
loop_
_entity.id
_entity.type
_entity.pdbx_description
1 polymer ?
#
loop_
_entity_poly.entity_id
_entity_poly.type
_entity_poly.pdbx_seq_one_letter_code
_entity_poly.pdbx_strand_id
1 'polypeptide(L)'
;MILLRRGLVNSCAFLFPMTHYQTFLTKLTQNLALLREREAKYGGSAPLELLNQIADHQDAITLTEQAIGGNLTDAEWREALQPLLIAIQARPGDETASSVNIGDIGGSIQHSVIAGRDVQQITVNVVNLLGQAMQAQNQALEPAVQAIVDLAMAQVQAKEPGIAQRYPQNPAGYSIPFQDALTELLEADRGLAARLDALLTQAAKARPPSAGTTYKATLKGSGAIAQGPGAQAVGARGVMVGGNVGGSIITGSIGGDYVGGDKVGGDKVGRDKITGLTGADLAQMFQDIYSRIEARPADPNVDKAEVKDTVQKIEQEVEKGEEANPSKVERWLKTLKGMAPDIGDVTIACLTNPAAGVAMVIKKIAEKAKVESSKA
;
A
#
# COMPACT_ATOMS: atom_id res chain seq x y z
N MET A 1 36.33 -44.53 -52.35
CA MET A 1 34.92 -44.56 -51.89
C MET A 1 34.90 -43.95 -50.50
N ILE A 2 34.79 -42.63 -50.42
CA ILE A 2 34.87 -41.83 -49.18
C ILE A 2 33.45 -41.36 -48.87
N LEU A 3 32.88 -41.87 -47.78
CA LEU A 3 31.52 -41.59 -47.33
C LEU A 3 31.55 -40.40 -46.36
N LEU A 4 31.12 -39.23 -46.87
CA LEU A 4 30.82 -38.02 -46.11
C LEU A 4 29.60 -38.26 -45.21
N ARG A 5 29.82 -38.44 -43.90
CA ARG A 5 28.77 -38.28 -42.88
C ARG A 5 28.64 -36.81 -42.51
N ARG A 6 27.61 -36.15 -43.04
CA ARG A 6 27.14 -34.84 -42.55
C ARG A 6 26.50 -35.02 -41.17
N GLY A 7 27.05 -34.32 -40.17
CA GLY A 7 26.50 -34.26 -38.83
C GLY A 7 25.24 -33.40 -38.78
N LEU A 8 24.11 -34.04 -38.44
CA LEU A 8 22.92 -33.38 -37.94
C LEU A 8 23.19 -33.00 -36.48
N VAL A 9 23.55 -31.75 -36.24
CA VAL A 9 23.60 -31.18 -34.90
C VAL A 9 22.16 -30.87 -34.51
N ASN A 10 21.57 -31.75 -33.69
CA ASN A 10 20.28 -31.51 -33.05
C ASN A 10 20.41 -30.26 -32.17
N SER A 11 19.88 -29.14 -32.65
CA SER A 11 19.66 -27.96 -31.85
C SER A 11 18.53 -28.26 -30.86
N CYS A 12 18.90 -28.76 -29.68
CA CYS A 12 18.03 -28.69 -28.50
C CYS A 12 17.84 -27.21 -28.16
N ALA A 13 16.89 -26.57 -28.81
CA ALA A 13 16.38 -25.27 -28.40
C ALA A 13 15.79 -25.45 -27.00
N PHE A 14 16.54 -25.00 -26.00
CA PHE A 14 16.02 -24.78 -24.65
C PHE A 14 14.85 -23.81 -24.78
N LEU A 15 13.63 -24.35 -24.84
CA LEU A 15 12.38 -23.62 -24.69
C LEU A 15 12.32 -23.10 -23.25
N PHE A 16 13.07 -22.04 -22.97
CA PHE A 16 12.78 -21.20 -21.82
C PHE A 16 11.34 -20.72 -21.96
N PRO A 17 10.52 -20.79 -20.91
CA PRO A 17 9.12 -20.48 -21.02
C PRO A 17 8.96 -18.98 -21.30
N MET A 18 8.54 -18.62 -22.53
CA MET A 18 8.18 -17.25 -22.95
C MET A 18 7.22 -16.54 -21.98
N THR A 19 6.56 -17.29 -21.11
CA THR A 19 5.63 -16.78 -20.10
C THR A 19 6.29 -15.82 -19.10
N HIS A 20 7.59 -15.95 -18.85
CA HIS A 20 8.29 -15.10 -17.89
C HIS A 20 8.41 -13.64 -18.37
N TYR A 21 8.90 -13.44 -19.61
CA TYR A 21 9.06 -12.11 -20.18
C TYR A 21 7.72 -11.40 -20.37
N GLN A 22 6.68 -12.11 -20.79
CA GLN A 22 5.34 -11.55 -20.96
C GLN A 22 4.73 -11.07 -19.64
N THR A 23 4.95 -11.83 -18.56
CA THR A 23 4.51 -11.45 -17.21
C THR A 23 5.25 -10.20 -16.73
N PHE A 24 6.57 -10.15 -16.95
CA PHE A 24 7.37 -8.98 -16.59
C PHE A 24 6.97 -7.73 -17.37
N LEU A 25 6.81 -7.86 -18.69
CA LEU A 25 6.35 -6.79 -19.59
C LEU A 25 5.00 -6.23 -19.15
N THR A 26 4.04 -7.10 -18.83
CA THR A 26 2.70 -6.67 -18.37
C THR A 26 2.79 -5.79 -17.12
N LYS A 27 3.63 -6.15 -16.16
CA LYS A 27 3.81 -5.40 -14.92
C LYS A 27 4.53 -4.06 -15.15
N LEU A 28 5.56 -4.04 -15.99
CA LEU A 28 6.24 -2.79 -16.36
C LEU A 28 5.27 -1.80 -17.02
N THR A 29 4.43 -2.27 -17.94
CA THR A 29 3.41 -1.43 -18.62
C THR A 29 2.37 -0.89 -17.63
N GLN A 30 1.91 -1.71 -16.68
CA GLN A 30 0.99 -1.25 -15.62
C GLN A 30 1.62 -0.15 -14.76
N ASN A 31 2.88 -0.32 -14.36
CA ASN A 31 3.60 0.69 -13.58
C ASN A 31 3.81 1.98 -14.36
N LEU A 32 4.20 1.87 -15.63
CA LEU A 32 4.37 3.03 -16.49
C LEU A 32 3.06 3.84 -16.61
N ALA A 33 1.91 3.15 -16.74
CA ALA A 33 0.61 3.82 -16.79
C ALA A 33 0.32 4.61 -15.51
N LEU A 34 0.62 4.05 -14.33
CA LEU A 34 0.48 4.75 -13.04
C LEU A 34 1.41 5.96 -12.93
N LEU A 35 2.65 5.86 -13.41
CA LEU A 35 3.61 6.98 -13.41
C LEU A 35 3.16 8.11 -14.36
N ARG A 36 2.63 7.76 -15.54
CA ARG A 36 2.06 8.74 -16.49
C ARG A 36 0.82 9.44 -15.92
N GLU A 37 -0.04 8.74 -15.18
CA GLU A 37 -1.16 9.39 -14.47
C GLU A 37 -0.66 10.41 -13.44
N ARG A 38 0.44 10.11 -12.74
CA ARG A 38 1.08 11.06 -11.80
C ARG A 38 1.67 12.25 -12.53
N GLU A 39 2.37 12.03 -13.63
CA GLU A 39 2.95 13.10 -14.46
C GLU A 39 1.87 14.08 -14.91
N ALA A 40 0.71 13.57 -15.35
CA ALA A 40 -0.43 14.39 -15.78
C ALA A 40 -0.94 15.32 -14.66
N LYS A 41 -0.88 14.89 -13.39
CA LYS A 41 -1.29 15.70 -12.23
C LYS A 41 -0.39 16.91 -11.99
N TYR A 42 0.83 16.93 -12.53
CA TYR A 42 1.75 18.06 -12.40
C TYR A 42 1.62 19.12 -13.50
N GLY A 43 0.70 18.94 -14.48
CA GLY A 43 0.44 19.96 -15.50
C GLY A 43 1.67 20.39 -16.30
N GLY A 44 2.60 19.47 -16.56
CA GLY A 44 3.87 19.76 -17.26
C GLY A 44 5.03 20.21 -16.37
N SER A 45 4.81 20.36 -15.06
CA SER A 45 5.85 20.69 -14.07
C SER A 45 6.22 19.47 -13.22
N ALA A 46 6.26 18.28 -13.84
CA ALA A 46 6.58 17.05 -13.13
C ALA A 46 8.01 17.10 -12.55
N PRO A 47 8.24 16.62 -11.32
CA PRO A 47 9.58 16.54 -10.76
C PRO A 47 10.50 15.71 -11.66
N LEU A 48 11.76 16.15 -11.82
CA LEU A 48 12.78 15.44 -12.62
C LEU A 48 12.89 13.96 -12.23
N GLU A 49 12.74 13.67 -10.94
CA GLU A 49 12.76 12.33 -10.40
C GLU A 49 11.68 11.42 -11.01
N LEU A 50 10.44 11.91 -11.13
CA LEU A 50 9.33 11.18 -11.76
C LEU A 50 9.58 10.96 -13.25
N LEU A 51 10.11 11.98 -13.95
CA LEU A 51 10.45 11.87 -15.37
C LEU A 51 11.54 10.81 -15.61
N ASN A 52 12.55 10.76 -14.75
CA ASN A 52 13.58 9.74 -14.80
C ASN A 52 13.01 8.33 -14.51
N GLN A 53 12.05 8.19 -13.60
CA GLN A 53 11.40 6.89 -13.36
C GLN A 53 10.58 6.42 -14.57
N ILE A 54 9.90 7.34 -15.25
CA ILE A 54 9.16 7.06 -16.47
C ILE A 54 10.11 6.56 -17.56
N ALA A 55 11.24 7.25 -17.76
CA ALA A 55 12.26 6.85 -18.73
C ALA A 55 12.82 5.45 -18.44
N ASP A 56 13.21 5.18 -17.18
CA ASP A 56 13.74 3.86 -16.79
C ASP A 56 12.74 2.72 -17.08
N HIS A 57 11.44 2.94 -16.86
CA HIS A 57 10.40 1.95 -17.17
C HIS A 57 10.23 1.75 -18.68
N GLN A 58 10.33 2.82 -19.48
CA GLN A 58 10.26 2.72 -20.95
C GLN A 58 11.44 1.93 -21.52
N ASP A 59 12.64 2.15 -20.98
CA ASP A 59 13.84 1.40 -21.37
C ASP A 59 13.72 -0.08 -20.97
N ALA A 60 13.26 -0.36 -19.76
CA ALA A 60 13.02 -1.73 -19.29
C ALA A 60 11.98 -2.50 -20.14
N ILE A 61 10.91 -1.80 -20.58
CA ILE A 61 9.91 -2.35 -21.50
C ILE A 61 10.58 -2.71 -22.83
N THR A 62 11.34 -1.78 -23.40
CA THR A 62 12.03 -1.96 -24.69
C THR A 62 12.98 -3.16 -24.66
N LEU A 63 13.81 -3.27 -23.62
CA LEU A 63 14.72 -4.41 -23.43
C LEU A 63 13.95 -5.74 -23.32
N THR A 64 12.82 -5.75 -22.62
CA THR A 64 11.99 -6.94 -22.45
C THR A 64 11.32 -7.35 -23.75
N GLU A 65 10.83 -6.40 -24.55
CA GLU A 65 10.27 -6.66 -25.88
C GLU A 65 11.33 -7.22 -26.84
N GLN A 66 12.57 -6.70 -26.79
CA GLN A 66 13.67 -7.23 -27.57
C GLN A 66 14.04 -8.67 -27.17
N ALA A 67 14.01 -8.99 -25.86
CA ALA A 67 14.22 -10.36 -25.38
C ALA A 67 13.11 -11.31 -25.84
N ILE A 68 11.84 -10.87 -25.81
CA ILE A 68 10.70 -11.63 -26.35
C ILE A 68 10.87 -11.89 -27.85
N GLY A 69 11.35 -10.89 -28.59
CA GLY A 69 11.64 -11.01 -30.03
C GLY A 69 12.86 -11.87 -30.36
N GLY A 70 13.62 -12.35 -29.36
CA GLY A 70 14.86 -13.09 -29.56
C GLY A 70 16.05 -12.25 -30.02
N ASN A 71 15.95 -10.92 -29.94
CA ASN A 71 17.04 -9.99 -30.27
C ASN A 71 18.03 -9.81 -29.12
N LEU A 72 17.65 -10.26 -27.92
CA LEU A 72 18.45 -10.22 -26.69
C LEU A 72 18.39 -11.62 -26.06
N THR A 73 19.54 -12.16 -25.69
CA THR A 73 19.58 -13.39 -24.87
C THR A 73 19.14 -13.07 -23.43
N ASP A 74 18.75 -14.09 -22.66
CA ASP A 74 18.37 -13.92 -21.24
C ASP A 74 19.50 -13.28 -20.41
N ALA A 75 20.75 -13.65 -20.70
CA ALA A 75 21.91 -13.11 -20.01
C ALA A 75 22.10 -11.62 -20.31
N GLU A 76 22.08 -11.24 -21.59
CA GLU A 76 22.22 -9.84 -22.02
C GLU A 76 21.04 -8.98 -21.55
N TRP A 77 19.82 -9.53 -21.56
CA TRP A 77 18.63 -8.87 -21.04
C TRP A 77 18.75 -8.58 -19.53
N ARG A 78 19.25 -9.54 -18.73
CA ARG A 78 19.49 -9.35 -17.30
C ARG A 78 20.58 -8.32 -17.02
N GLU A 79 21.67 -8.38 -17.77
CA GLU A 79 22.79 -7.44 -17.64
C GLU A 79 22.33 -6.01 -17.97
N ALA A 80 21.55 -5.85 -19.04
CA ALA A 80 20.98 -4.56 -19.44
C ALA A 80 19.95 -4.02 -18.44
N LEU A 81 19.16 -4.90 -17.80
CA LEU A 81 18.18 -4.49 -16.78
C LEU A 81 18.81 -4.17 -15.42
N GLN A 82 19.95 -4.76 -15.08
CA GLN A 82 20.58 -4.60 -13.77
C GLN A 82 20.73 -3.12 -13.33
N PRO A 83 21.28 -2.20 -14.13
CA PRO A 83 21.40 -0.80 -13.71
C PRO A 83 20.04 -0.12 -13.51
N LEU A 84 19.03 -0.45 -14.33
CA LEU A 84 17.68 0.10 -14.22
C LEU A 84 16.99 -0.38 -12.94
N LEU A 85 17.14 -1.66 -12.60
CA LEU A 85 16.57 -2.23 -11.36
C LEU A 85 17.20 -1.61 -10.11
N ILE A 86 18.52 -1.39 -10.12
CA ILE A 86 19.22 -0.72 -9.01
C ILE A 86 18.76 0.73 -8.90
N ALA A 87 18.66 1.45 -10.03
CA ALA A 87 18.20 2.83 -10.05
C ALA A 87 16.77 2.98 -9.51
N ILE A 88 15.88 2.02 -9.81
CA ILE A 88 14.51 2.05 -9.30
C ILE A 88 14.47 1.70 -7.81
N GLN A 89 15.29 0.76 -7.33
CA GLN A 89 15.35 0.37 -5.92
C GLN A 89 16.02 1.41 -5.01
N ALA A 90 16.98 2.17 -5.52
CA ALA A 90 17.75 3.14 -4.75
C ALA A 90 17.02 4.48 -4.54
N ARG A 91 15.88 4.71 -5.22
CA ARG A 91 15.15 5.98 -5.13
C ARG A 91 14.28 5.99 -3.87
N PRO A 92 14.51 6.93 -2.94
CA PRO A 92 13.69 7.07 -1.73
C PRO A 92 12.30 7.60 -2.12
N GLY A 93 11.36 6.69 -2.31
CA GLY A 93 9.94 7.00 -2.47
C GLY A 93 9.20 6.84 -1.15
N ASP A 94 8.32 7.80 -0.85
CA ASP A 94 7.36 7.75 0.25
C ASP A 94 6.63 6.39 0.27
N GLU A 95 6.94 5.56 1.28
CA GLU A 95 6.43 4.19 1.43
C GLU A 95 4.90 4.10 1.46
N THR A 96 4.22 5.23 1.59
CA THR A 96 2.75 5.32 1.59
C THR A 96 2.13 5.51 0.19
N ALA A 97 2.91 5.90 -0.82
CA ALA A 97 2.37 6.30 -2.12
C ALA A 97 2.62 5.31 -3.27
N SER A 98 3.56 4.36 -3.19
CA SER A 98 3.76 3.33 -4.24
C SER A 98 3.73 1.92 -3.64
N SER A 99 2.55 1.28 -3.66
CA SER A 99 2.39 -0.13 -3.30
C SER A 99 2.92 -1.11 -4.37
N VAL A 100 3.68 -0.62 -5.37
CA VAL A 100 4.31 -1.50 -6.36
C VAL A 100 5.81 -1.42 -6.17
N ASN A 101 6.30 -2.16 -5.19
CA ASN A 101 7.73 -2.45 -5.10
C ASN A 101 8.07 -3.35 -6.29
N ILE A 102 9.16 -3.05 -7.01
CA ILE A 102 9.73 -4.01 -7.98
C ILE A 102 10.10 -5.33 -7.28
N GLY A 103 10.27 -5.34 -5.96
CA GLY A 103 10.32 -6.56 -5.15
C GLY A 103 9.10 -7.50 -5.33
N ASP A 104 7.90 -6.99 -5.64
CA ASP A 104 6.70 -7.78 -5.96
C ASP A 104 6.66 -8.27 -7.41
N ILE A 105 7.42 -7.60 -8.29
CA ILE A 105 7.66 -8.03 -9.67
C ILE A 105 8.73 -9.12 -9.69
N GLY A 106 9.84 -8.88 -8.98
CA GLY A 106 10.84 -9.88 -8.62
C GLY A 106 10.21 -11.05 -7.88
N GLY A 107 9.21 -10.83 -7.03
CA GLY A 107 8.48 -11.88 -6.32
C GLY A 107 7.67 -12.81 -7.22
N SER A 108 7.02 -12.34 -8.29
CA SER A 108 6.33 -13.25 -9.24
C SER A 108 7.21 -13.77 -10.37
N ILE A 109 8.39 -13.18 -10.57
CA ILE A 109 9.50 -13.79 -11.32
C ILE A 109 10.14 -14.91 -10.48
N GLN A 110 10.27 -14.70 -9.17
CA GLN A 110 10.77 -15.66 -8.18
C GLN A 110 9.83 -16.87 -8.01
N HIS A 111 8.52 -16.75 -8.19
CA HIS A 111 7.64 -17.93 -8.18
C HIS A 111 7.93 -18.94 -9.30
N SER A 112 8.67 -18.56 -10.36
CA SER A 112 9.16 -19.47 -11.40
C SER A 112 10.66 -19.75 -11.33
N VAL A 113 11.36 -19.09 -10.41
CA VAL A 113 12.79 -19.27 -10.14
C VAL A 113 12.89 -19.55 -8.66
N ILE A 114 12.86 -20.82 -8.27
CA ILE A 114 13.06 -21.30 -6.90
C ILE A 114 14.29 -20.59 -6.31
N ALA A 115 14.05 -19.45 -5.65
CA ALA A 115 15.07 -18.68 -4.97
C ALA A 115 15.26 -19.32 -3.59
N GLY A 116 16.37 -19.07 -2.91
CA GLY A 116 16.65 -19.71 -1.61
C GLY A 116 15.52 -19.59 -0.57
N ARG A 117 14.65 -18.57 -0.68
CA ARG A 117 13.43 -18.42 0.14
C ARG A 117 12.36 -19.50 -0.16
N ASP A 118 12.17 -19.89 -1.42
CA ASP A 118 11.23 -20.96 -1.81
C ASP A 118 11.76 -22.35 -1.46
N VAL A 119 13.08 -22.56 -1.55
CA VAL A 119 13.70 -23.81 -1.07
C VAL A 119 13.41 -24.02 0.40
N GLN A 120 13.60 -22.99 1.23
CA GLN A 120 13.30 -23.09 2.66
C GLN A 120 11.82 -23.38 2.91
N GLN A 121 10.91 -22.72 2.20
CA GLN A 121 9.47 -22.97 2.37
C GLN A 121 9.04 -24.37 1.92
N ILE A 122 9.56 -24.86 0.77
CA ILE A 122 9.33 -26.22 0.29
C ILE A 122 9.87 -27.22 1.33
N THR A 123 11.09 -26.99 1.82
CA THR A 123 11.71 -27.88 2.81
C THR A 123 10.90 -27.92 4.10
N VAL A 124 10.48 -26.77 4.64
CA VAL A 124 9.63 -26.69 5.84
C VAL A 124 8.30 -27.41 5.61
N ASN A 125 7.65 -27.21 4.46
CA ASN A 125 6.38 -27.87 4.14
C ASN A 125 6.54 -29.39 4.05
N VAL A 126 7.61 -29.87 3.41
CA VAL A 126 7.91 -31.30 3.28
C VAL A 126 8.23 -31.93 4.65
N VAL A 127 9.05 -31.28 5.47
CA VAL A 127 9.40 -31.76 6.82
C VAL A 127 8.17 -31.79 7.74
N ASN A 128 7.29 -30.80 7.65
CA ASN A 128 6.04 -30.79 8.41
C ASN A 128 5.10 -31.94 7.97
N LEU A 129 4.99 -32.18 6.66
CA LEU A 129 4.21 -33.30 6.12
C LEU A 129 4.78 -34.65 6.55
N LEU A 130 6.11 -34.82 6.54
CA LEU A 130 6.80 -36.00 7.05
C LEU A 130 6.51 -36.22 8.54
N GLY A 131 6.58 -35.17 9.36
CA GLY A 131 6.23 -35.24 10.78
C GLY A 131 4.78 -35.66 11.02
N GLN A 132 3.84 -35.10 10.26
CA GLN A 132 2.42 -35.47 10.32
C GLN A 132 2.19 -36.93 9.87
N ALA A 133 2.83 -37.33 8.77
CA ALA A 133 2.77 -38.68 8.23
C ALA A 133 3.21 -39.73 9.25
N MET A 134 4.28 -39.44 9.98
CA MET A 134 4.80 -40.31 11.02
C MET A 134 3.92 -40.36 12.27
N GLN A 135 3.33 -39.24 12.67
CA GLN A 135 2.40 -39.19 13.81
C GLN A 135 1.07 -39.89 13.51
N ALA A 136 0.65 -39.93 12.25
CA ALA A 136 -0.59 -40.57 11.83
C ALA A 136 -0.61 -42.09 12.09
N GLN A 137 0.55 -42.71 12.40
CA GLN A 137 0.85 -44.05 12.93
C GLN A 137 0.11 -45.29 12.39
N ASN A 138 -0.92 -45.15 11.55
CA ASN A 138 -1.73 -46.20 10.90
C ASN A 138 -2.84 -45.63 10.00
N GLN A 139 -3.03 -44.31 9.90
CA GLN A 139 -4.00 -43.74 8.95
C GLN A 139 -3.41 -43.75 7.54
N ALA A 140 -4.19 -44.22 6.57
CA ALA A 140 -3.80 -44.19 5.16
C ALA A 140 -3.56 -42.74 4.74
N LEU A 141 -2.32 -42.40 4.43
CA LEU A 141 -1.98 -41.11 3.87
C LEU A 141 -2.61 -40.97 2.49
N GLU A 142 -2.98 -39.74 2.14
CA GLU A 142 -3.37 -39.45 0.78
C GLU A 142 -2.21 -39.81 -0.17
N PRO A 143 -2.47 -40.45 -1.34
CA PRO A 143 -1.41 -40.91 -2.23
C PRO A 143 -0.40 -39.83 -2.62
N ALA A 144 -0.84 -38.57 -2.75
CA ALA A 144 0.04 -37.44 -3.05
C ALA A 144 1.00 -37.13 -1.89
N VAL A 145 0.54 -37.22 -0.64
CA VAL A 145 1.39 -37.02 0.55
C VAL A 145 2.42 -38.14 0.66
N GLN A 146 2.01 -39.38 0.40
CA GLN A 146 2.93 -40.52 0.38
C GLN A 146 4.02 -40.35 -0.68
N ALA A 147 3.66 -39.90 -1.90
CA ALA A 147 4.63 -39.64 -2.97
C ALA A 147 5.66 -38.54 -2.61
N ILE A 148 5.25 -37.50 -1.88
CA ILE A 148 6.17 -36.46 -1.37
C ILE A 148 7.15 -37.07 -0.38
N VAL A 149 6.64 -37.85 0.58
CA VAL A 149 7.44 -38.51 1.61
C VAL A 149 8.46 -39.46 0.99
N ASP A 150 8.02 -40.33 0.08
CA ASP A 150 8.88 -41.32 -0.57
C ASP A 150 9.97 -40.65 -1.40
N LEU A 151 9.62 -39.60 -2.16
CA LEU A 151 10.58 -38.85 -2.96
C LEU A 151 11.63 -38.17 -2.07
N ALA A 152 11.20 -37.44 -1.03
CA ALA A 152 12.12 -36.75 -0.12
C ALA A 152 13.04 -37.75 0.62
N MET A 153 12.48 -38.82 1.16
CA MET A 153 13.24 -39.86 1.86
C MET A 153 14.24 -40.56 0.93
N ALA A 154 13.86 -40.87 -0.31
CA ALA A 154 14.76 -41.51 -1.26
C ALA A 154 15.96 -40.61 -1.62
N GLN A 155 15.73 -39.31 -1.80
CA GLN A 155 16.80 -38.35 -2.12
C GLN A 155 17.75 -38.15 -0.92
N VAL A 156 17.19 -37.99 0.29
CA VAL A 156 18.01 -37.90 1.50
C VAL A 156 18.74 -39.22 1.76
N GLN A 157 18.13 -40.38 1.53
CA GLN A 157 18.78 -41.69 1.68
C GLN A 157 19.96 -41.87 0.73
N ALA A 158 19.85 -41.36 -0.51
CA ALA A 158 20.93 -41.44 -1.50
C ALA A 158 22.14 -40.57 -1.12
N LYS A 159 21.90 -39.41 -0.49
CA LYS A 159 22.95 -38.48 -0.08
C LYS A 159 23.50 -38.75 1.32
N GLU A 160 22.61 -38.89 2.29
CA GLU A 160 22.88 -39.01 3.73
C GLU A 160 22.12 -40.21 4.35
N PRO A 161 22.59 -41.44 4.11
CA PRO A 161 21.87 -42.66 4.51
C PRO A 161 21.67 -42.76 6.04
N GLY A 162 22.57 -42.19 6.84
CA GLY A 162 22.46 -42.19 8.29
C GLY A 162 21.29 -41.33 8.81
N ILE A 163 21.01 -40.20 8.16
CA ILE A 163 19.88 -39.33 8.54
C ILE A 163 18.56 -39.99 8.14
N ALA A 164 18.47 -40.48 6.90
CA ALA A 164 17.26 -41.15 6.40
C ALA A 164 16.90 -42.42 7.19
N GLN A 165 17.87 -43.17 7.73
CA GLN A 165 17.58 -44.34 8.58
C GLN A 165 17.09 -43.96 9.98
N ARG A 166 17.60 -42.86 10.55
CA ARG A 166 17.30 -42.45 11.93
C ARG A 166 16.08 -41.56 12.06
N TYR A 167 15.75 -40.79 11.02
CA TYR A 167 14.58 -39.91 11.01
C TYR A 167 13.27 -40.68 11.29
N PRO A 168 13.00 -41.85 10.68
CA PRO A 168 11.81 -42.65 11.00
C PRO A 168 11.75 -43.18 12.44
N GLN A 169 12.89 -43.29 13.12
CA GLN A 169 12.98 -43.83 14.48
C GLN A 169 12.83 -42.72 15.54
N ASN A 170 13.29 -41.50 15.22
CA ASN A 170 13.22 -40.34 16.10
C ASN A 170 13.05 -39.05 15.28
N PRO A 171 11.85 -38.78 14.73
CA PRO A 171 11.63 -37.63 13.85
C PRO A 171 11.83 -36.29 14.56
N ALA A 172 11.53 -36.21 15.85
CA ALA A 172 11.76 -34.99 16.63
C ALA A 172 13.25 -34.66 16.79
N GLY A 173 14.09 -35.68 17.02
CA GLY A 173 15.54 -35.50 17.18
C GLY A 173 16.30 -35.33 15.86
N TYR A 174 15.71 -35.71 14.73
CA TYR A 174 16.36 -35.68 13.42
C TYR A 174 15.68 -34.74 12.42
N SER A 175 14.70 -33.93 12.83
CA SER A 175 14.01 -32.98 11.94
C SER A 175 14.94 -31.94 11.33
N ILE A 176 15.80 -31.32 12.14
CA ILE A 176 16.75 -30.31 11.66
C ILE A 176 17.80 -30.93 10.73
N PRO A 177 18.52 -32.02 11.10
CA PRO A 177 19.45 -32.67 10.18
C PRO A 177 18.81 -33.08 8.85
N PHE A 178 17.57 -33.59 8.89
CA PHE A 178 16.84 -33.95 7.68
C PHE A 178 16.48 -32.71 6.84
N GLN A 179 16.05 -31.63 7.49
CA GLN A 179 15.76 -30.34 6.84
C GLN A 179 17.00 -29.77 6.15
N ASP A 180 18.16 -29.80 6.81
CA ASP A 180 19.41 -29.29 6.26
C ASP A 180 19.84 -30.12 5.03
N ALA A 181 19.82 -31.45 5.15
CA ALA A 181 20.16 -32.36 4.06
C ALA A 181 19.23 -32.18 2.84
N LEU A 182 17.91 -32.03 3.09
CA LEU A 182 16.93 -31.79 2.03
C LEU A 182 17.10 -30.39 1.41
N THR A 183 17.36 -29.34 2.21
CA THR A 183 17.62 -27.98 1.70
C THR A 183 18.80 -28.00 0.73
N GLU A 184 19.91 -28.60 1.14
CA GLU A 184 21.12 -28.67 0.32
C GLU A 184 20.89 -29.49 -0.97
N LEU A 185 20.07 -30.54 -0.92
CA LEU A 185 19.64 -31.30 -2.11
C LEU A 185 18.81 -30.46 -3.08
N LEU A 186 17.89 -29.64 -2.56
CA LEU A 186 17.02 -28.80 -3.39
C LEU A 186 17.77 -27.62 -4.01
N GLU A 187 18.78 -27.09 -3.32
CA GLU A 187 19.69 -26.10 -3.87
C GLU A 187 20.55 -26.69 -5.01
N ALA A 188 20.98 -27.95 -4.87
CA ALA A 188 21.78 -28.65 -5.87
C ALA A 188 20.98 -29.16 -7.08
N ASP A 189 19.74 -29.63 -6.89
CA ASP A 189 18.85 -30.15 -7.95
C ASP A 189 17.54 -29.35 -8.03
N ARG A 190 17.52 -28.35 -8.92
CA ARG A 190 16.32 -27.57 -9.22
C ARG A 190 15.17 -28.41 -9.77
N GLY A 191 15.46 -29.50 -10.48
CA GLY A 191 14.45 -30.41 -11.00
C GLY A 191 13.76 -31.20 -9.88
N LEU A 192 14.49 -31.55 -8.82
CA LEU A 192 13.90 -32.12 -7.60
C LEU A 192 12.97 -31.11 -6.92
N ALA A 193 13.40 -29.86 -6.77
CA ALA A 193 12.60 -28.84 -6.13
C ALA A 193 11.28 -28.56 -6.87
N ALA A 194 11.32 -28.48 -8.21
CA ALA A 194 10.11 -28.35 -9.03
C ALA A 194 9.17 -29.56 -8.91
N ARG A 195 9.71 -30.79 -8.83
CA ARG A 195 8.91 -32.01 -8.64
C ARG A 195 8.21 -32.04 -7.28
N LEU A 196 8.91 -31.66 -6.20
CA LEU A 196 8.32 -31.59 -4.86
C LEU A 196 7.25 -30.49 -4.78
N ASP A 197 7.48 -29.33 -5.39
CA ASP A 197 6.48 -28.25 -5.44
C ASP A 197 5.21 -28.67 -6.20
N ALA A 198 5.37 -29.35 -7.34
CA ALA A 198 4.24 -29.89 -8.09
C ALA A 198 3.44 -30.92 -7.28
N LEU A 199 4.12 -31.81 -6.53
CA LEU A 199 3.47 -32.78 -5.65
C LEU A 199 2.79 -32.11 -4.46
N LEU A 200 3.41 -31.09 -3.85
CA LEU A 200 2.79 -30.28 -2.79
C LEU A 200 1.50 -29.60 -3.27
N THR A 201 1.54 -29.03 -4.47
CA THR A 201 0.37 -28.43 -5.12
C THR A 201 -0.71 -29.47 -5.41
N GLN A 202 -0.32 -30.67 -5.86
CA GLN A 202 -1.26 -31.76 -6.10
C GLN A 202 -1.90 -32.25 -4.78
N ALA A 203 -1.12 -32.42 -3.72
CA ALA A 203 -1.61 -32.80 -2.40
C ALA A 203 -2.58 -31.73 -1.85
N ALA A 204 -2.28 -30.44 -2.02
CA ALA A 204 -3.17 -29.35 -1.63
C ALA A 204 -4.51 -29.36 -2.38
N LYS A 205 -4.51 -29.79 -3.65
CA LYS A 205 -5.74 -29.95 -4.46
C LYS A 205 -6.52 -31.23 -4.15
N ALA A 206 -5.80 -32.31 -3.84
CA ALA A 206 -6.38 -33.63 -3.57
C ALA A 206 -7.02 -33.70 -2.19
N ARG A 207 -6.49 -32.94 -1.23
CA ARG A 207 -7.09 -32.80 0.08
C ARG A 207 -8.52 -32.28 -0.13
N PRO A 208 -9.57 -33.03 0.27
CA PRO A 208 -10.92 -32.50 0.22
C PRO A 208 -10.88 -31.17 0.98
N PRO A 209 -11.52 -30.10 0.48
CA PRO A 209 -11.58 -28.84 1.20
C PRO A 209 -11.95 -29.22 2.63
N SER A 210 -11.03 -28.96 3.57
CA SER A 210 -11.20 -29.38 4.96
C SER A 210 -12.63 -29.02 5.33
N ALA A 211 -13.38 -29.93 5.93
CA ALA A 211 -14.82 -29.76 6.15
C ALA A 211 -15.21 -28.51 6.98
N GLY A 212 -14.25 -27.65 7.35
CA GLY A 212 -14.46 -26.22 7.57
C GLY A 212 -13.55 -25.38 6.67
N THR A 213 -14.11 -24.36 6.04
CA THR A 213 -13.35 -23.24 5.49
C THR A 213 -12.48 -22.67 6.61
N THR A 214 -11.15 -22.76 6.47
CA THR A 214 -10.26 -22.16 7.46
C THR A 214 -10.14 -20.69 7.14
N TYR A 215 -10.57 -19.85 8.08
CA TYR A 215 -10.39 -18.42 7.97
C TYR A 215 -9.24 -18.00 8.90
N LYS A 216 -8.27 -17.25 8.37
CA LYS A 216 -7.27 -16.55 9.18
C LYS A 216 -7.48 -15.06 9.01
N ALA A 217 -7.58 -14.33 10.11
CA ALA A 217 -7.42 -12.88 10.07
C ALA A 217 -6.78 -12.37 11.36
N THR A 218 -6.11 -11.23 11.22
CA THR A 218 -5.43 -10.54 12.30
C THR A 218 -6.07 -9.16 12.46
N LEU A 219 -6.66 -8.90 13.62
CA LEU A 219 -7.21 -7.59 13.94
C LEU A 219 -6.12 -6.73 14.57
N LYS A 220 -5.93 -5.51 14.06
CA LYS A 220 -5.18 -4.46 14.76
C LYS A 220 -6.11 -3.25 14.95
N GLY A 221 -6.13 -2.68 16.16
CA GLY A 221 -7.02 -1.58 16.53
C GLY A 221 -8.30 -2.05 17.24
N SER A 222 -9.28 -1.15 17.39
CA SER A 222 -10.51 -1.37 18.16
C SER A 222 -11.69 -1.96 17.36
N GLY A 223 -11.42 -2.56 16.19
CA GLY A 223 -12.45 -3.13 15.32
C GLY A 223 -12.99 -4.48 15.82
N ALA A 224 -13.67 -5.21 14.93
CA ALA A 224 -14.08 -6.59 15.14
C ALA A 224 -13.89 -7.38 13.84
N ILE A 225 -13.65 -8.68 13.95
CA ILE A 225 -13.52 -9.60 12.81
C ILE A 225 -14.61 -10.65 12.92
N ALA A 226 -15.34 -10.84 11.82
CA ALA A 226 -16.22 -11.97 11.62
C ALA A 226 -15.67 -12.82 10.48
N GLN A 227 -15.53 -14.13 10.71
CA GLN A 227 -15.11 -15.08 9.68
C GLN A 227 -16.03 -16.28 9.69
N GLY A 228 -16.45 -16.73 8.50
CA GLY A 228 -17.44 -17.79 8.37
C GLY A 228 -18.67 -17.37 7.56
N PRO A 229 -19.38 -18.34 6.93
CA PRO A 229 -20.68 -18.06 6.35
C PRO A 229 -21.64 -17.59 7.44
N GLY A 230 -22.29 -16.43 7.23
CA GLY A 230 -23.21 -15.84 8.22
C GLY A 230 -22.52 -15.11 9.38
N ALA A 231 -21.19 -15.03 9.39
CA ALA A 231 -20.49 -14.27 10.41
C ALA A 231 -20.69 -12.77 10.19
N GLN A 232 -21.03 -12.05 11.25
CA GLN A 232 -21.22 -10.60 11.23
C GLN A 232 -20.47 -10.00 12.41
N ALA A 233 -19.74 -8.91 12.17
CA ALA A 233 -18.97 -8.21 13.20
C ALA A 233 -19.19 -6.71 13.06
N VAL A 234 -19.35 -6.04 14.19
CA VAL A 234 -19.37 -4.58 14.27
C VAL A 234 -18.14 -4.11 15.01
N GLY A 235 -17.38 -3.21 14.39
CA GLY A 235 -16.20 -2.62 15.02
C GLY A 235 -16.57 -1.77 16.24
N ALA A 236 -15.57 -1.20 16.92
CA ALA A 236 -15.82 -0.33 18.07
C ALA A 236 -16.90 0.71 17.74
N ARG A 237 -17.90 0.77 18.63
CA ARG A 237 -19.07 1.68 18.59
C ARG A 237 -20.10 1.38 17.50
N GLY A 238 -19.94 0.30 16.73
CA GLY A 238 -20.96 -0.15 15.80
C GLY A 238 -22.09 -0.90 16.51
N VAL A 239 -23.32 -0.76 16.01
CA VAL A 239 -24.47 -1.56 16.44
C VAL A 239 -24.99 -2.35 15.27
N MET A 240 -25.05 -3.67 15.45
CA MET A 240 -25.67 -4.58 14.52
C MET A 240 -27.07 -4.92 14.99
N VAL A 241 -28.04 -4.81 14.08
CA VAL A 241 -29.39 -5.30 14.32
C VAL A 241 -29.70 -6.42 13.33
N GLY A 242 -29.91 -7.62 13.84
CA GLY A 242 -30.30 -8.79 13.05
C GLY A 242 -31.80 -8.87 12.74
N GLY A 243 -32.55 -7.75 12.76
CA GLY A 243 -34.01 -7.75 12.64
C GLY A 243 -34.61 -6.34 12.59
N ASN A 244 -35.95 -6.26 12.68
CA ASN A 244 -36.66 -4.99 12.70
C ASN A 244 -36.55 -4.31 14.07
N VAL A 245 -36.23 -3.02 14.06
CA VAL A 245 -36.29 -2.18 15.26
C VAL A 245 -37.55 -1.31 15.14
N GLY A 246 -38.50 -1.51 16.05
CA GLY A 246 -39.71 -0.68 16.12
C GLY A 246 -39.51 0.69 16.79
N GLY A 247 -38.26 1.12 16.97
CA GLY A 247 -37.91 2.33 17.73
C GLY A 247 -36.49 2.83 17.44
N SER A 248 -36.08 3.88 18.13
CA SER A 248 -34.79 4.54 17.90
C SER A 248 -33.63 3.77 18.52
N ILE A 249 -32.52 3.64 17.77
CA ILE A 249 -31.24 3.17 18.29
C ILE A 249 -30.35 4.38 18.54
N ILE A 250 -29.97 4.60 19.80
CA ILE A 250 -29.11 5.70 20.21
C ILE A 250 -27.72 5.13 20.52
N THR A 251 -26.74 5.45 19.66
CA THR A 251 -25.37 4.94 19.77
C THR A 251 -24.37 6.08 19.98
N GLY A 252 -24.44 6.73 21.14
CA GLY A 252 -23.52 7.79 21.53
C GLY A 252 -23.96 8.54 22.79
N SER A 253 -23.02 9.22 23.45
CA SER A 253 -23.31 10.21 24.50
C SER A 253 -23.87 11.47 23.83
N ILE A 254 -25.14 11.75 24.04
CA ILE A 254 -25.82 12.92 23.48
C ILE A 254 -25.44 14.15 24.30
N GLY A 255 -24.51 14.95 23.78
CA GLY A 255 -24.16 16.28 24.29
C GLY A 255 -24.72 17.41 23.43
N GLY A 256 -25.93 17.27 22.89
CA GLY A 256 -26.60 18.29 22.09
C GLY A 256 -28.04 17.93 21.79
N ASP A 257 -28.95 18.89 21.93
CA ASP A 257 -30.40 18.74 21.75
C ASP A 257 -30.74 18.11 20.40
N TYR A 258 -31.41 16.96 20.46
CA TYR A 258 -31.92 16.28 19.27
C TYR A 258 -33.36 16.73 19.03
N VAL A 259 -33.57 17.64 18.07
CA VAL A 259 -34.91 18.02 17.60
C VAL A 259 -35.39 16.96 16.60
N GLY A 260 -35.97 15.89 17.13
CA GLY A 260 -36.71 14.89 16.35
C GLY A 260 -38.03 15.48 15.84
N GLY A 261 -37.97 16.25 14.76
CA GLY A 261 -39.13 16.75 14.05
C GLY A 261 -39.59 15.76 12.98
N ASP A 262 -40.88 15.44 13.03
CA ASP A 262 -41.60 14.56 12.12
C ASP A 262 -41.46 14.97 10.63
N LYS A 263 -41.57 13.98 9.75
CA LYS A 263 -41.48 14.17 8.28
C LYS A 263 -42.62 15.06 7.76
N VAL A 264 -42.40 16.37 7.68
CA VAL A 264 -43.20 17.27 6.84
C VAL A 264 -42.45 17.50 5.53
N GLY A 265 -43.12 17.31 4.40
CA GLY A 265 -42.57 17.34 3.03
C GLY A 265 -42.13 18.73 2.55
N GLY A 266 -41.20 19.36 3.28
CA GLY A 266 -40.45 20.52 2.83
C GLY A 266 -39.15 20.09 2.15
N ASP A 267 -38.72 20.91 1.20
CA ASP A 267 -37.54 20.76 0.35
C ASP A 267 -36.34 20.18 1.10
N LYS A 268 -35.89 18.99 0.68
CA LYS A 268 -34.69 18.37 1.23
C LYS A 268 -33.50 19.19 0.75
N VAL A 269 -33.05 20.12 1.58
CA VAL A 269 -31.70 20.69 1.45
C VAL A 269 -30.72 19.59 1.84
N GLY A 270 -30.43 18.72 0.87
CA GLY A 270 -29.40 17.70 1.00
C GLY A 270 -28.07 18.33 1.38
N ARG A 271 -27.24 17.54 2.05
CA ARG A 271 -25.85 17.83 2.42
C ARG A 271 -24.98 18.32 1.23
N ASP A 272 -25.47 18.19 0.01
CA ASP A 272 -24.85 18.67 -1.24
C ASP A 272 -25.03 20.18 -1.49
N LYS A 273 -25.73 20.89 -0.60
CA LYS A 273 -25.81 22.36 -0.58
C LYS A 273 -25.25 22.94 0.73
N ILE A 274 -24.11 22.43 1.21
CA ILE A 274 -23.19 23.36 1.86
C ILE A 274 -22.58 24.19 0.72
N THR A 275 -23.38 25.13 0.19
CA THR A 275 -22.81 26.26 -0.53
C THR A 275 -21.83 26.88 0.45
N GLY A 276 -20.54 26.68 0.22
CA GLY A 276 -19.50 27.41 0.94
C GLY A 276 -19.88 28.88 0.93
N LEU A 277 -19.57 29.58 2.01
CA LEU A 277 -19.92 30.99 2.12
C LEU A 277 -19.47 31.73 0.86
N THR A 278 -20.37 32.56 0.36
CA THR A 278 -20.09 33.35 -0.82
C THR A 278 -19.00 34.37 -0.48
N GLY A 279 -18.29 34.89 -1.49
CA GLY A 279 -17.32 35.97 -1.24
C GLY A 279 -17.94 37.18 -0.52
N ALA A 280 -19.27 37.39 -0.66
CA ALA A 280 -20.00 38.45 0.05
C ALA A 280 -20.05 38.23 1.57
N ASP A 281 -20.19 36.98 2.02
CA ASP A 281 -20.24 36.69 3.45
C ASP A 281 -18.84 36.84 4.09
N LEU A 282 -17.79 36.46 3.35
CA LEU A 282 -16.41 36.68 3.77
C LEU A 282 -16.11 38.18 3.90
N ALA A 283 -16.50 38.97 2.90
CA ALA A 283 -16.35 40.43 2.92
C ALA A 283 -17.08 41.07 4.12
N GLN A 284 -18.27 40.57 4.48
CA GLN A 284 -19.00 41.04 5.65
C GLN A 284 -18.23 40.78 6.96
N MET A 285 -17.54 39.66 7.09
CA MET A 285 -16.73 39.37 8.28
C MET A 285 -15.50 40.28 8.37
N PHE A 286 -14.86 40.59 7.24
CA PHE A 286 -13.75 41.55 7.22
C PHE A 286 -14.21 42.99 7.44
N GLN A 287 -15.43 43.35 7.03
CA GLN A 287 -16.03 44.65 7.32
C GLN A 287 -16.10 44.97 8.82
N ASP A 288 -16.42 43.96 9.63
CA ASP A 288 -16.41 44.10 11.09
C ASP A 288 -15.00 44.35 11.64
N ILE A 289 -13.97 43.73 11.04
CA ILE A 289 -12.56 43.94 11.39
C ILE A 289 -12.14 45.36 11.01
N TYR A 290 -12.47 45.84 9.80
CA TYR A 290 -12.19 47.21 9.39
C TYR A 290 -12.85 48.25 10.29
N SER A 291 -14.10 48.02 10.68
CA SER A 291 -14.83 48.89 11.60
C SER A 291 -14.13 48.99 12.97
N ARG A 292 -13.55 47.89 13.46
CA ARG A 292 -12.76 47.89 14.71
C ARG A 292 -11.43 48.64 14.56
N ILE A 293 -10.74 48.51 13.43
CA ILE A 293 -9.51 49.25 13.15
C ILE A 293 -9.78 50.76 13.15
N GLU A 294 -10.87 51.19 12.52
CA GLU A 294 -11.25 52.60 12.45
C GLU A 294 -11.63 53.15 13.84
N ALA A 295 -12.41 52.39 14.61
CA ALA A 295 -12.84 52.73 15.96
C ALA A 295 -11.72 52.68 17.02
N ARG A 296 -10.57 52.06 16.73
CA ARG A 296 -9.44 51.96 17.66
C ARG A 296 -8.97 53.36 18.09
N PRO A 297 -8.68 53.64 19.37
CA PRO A 297 -8.08 54.92 19.76
C PRO A 297 -6.76 55.18 19.04
N ALA A 298 -6.37 56.44 18.88
CA ALA A 298 -5.05 56.77 18.33
C ALA A 298 -3.96 56.24 19.27
N ASP A 299 -3.08 55.41 18.73
CA ASP A 299 -1.95 54.81 19.44
C ASP A 299 -0.66 55.28 18.74
N PRO A 300 0.23 56.03 19.42
CA PRO A 300 1.43 56.56 18.80
C PRO A 300 2.41 55.47 18.32
N ASN A 301 2.26 54.22 18.80
CA ASN A 301 3.14 53.11 18.42
C ASN A 301 2.55 52.24 17.29
N VAL A 302 1.32 52.51 16.83
CA VAL A 302 0.64 51.65 15.87
C VAL A 302 0.01 52.50 14.77
N ASP A 303 0.54 52.37 13.55
CA ASP A 303 -0.04 53.00 12.38
C ASP A 303 -1.31 52.24 11.93
N LYS A 304 -2.47 52.91 12.05
CA LYS A 304 -3.75 52.35 11.60
C LYS A 304 -3.75 52.00 10.11
N ALA A 305 -3.01 52.74 9.28
CA ALA A 305 -2.92 52.47 7.85
C ALA A 305 -2.19 51.14 7.59
N GLU A 306 -1.11 50.87 8.33
CA GLU A 306 -0.34 49.62 8.23
C GLU A 306 -1.14 48.41 8.71
N VAL A 307 -1.91 48.57 9.80
CA VAL A 307 -2.84 47.53 10.29
C VAL A 307 -3.92 47.24 9.24
N LYS A 308 -4.52 48.28 8.64
CA LYS A 308 -5.55 48.15 7.60
C LYS A 308 -5.00 47.46 6.34
N ASP A 309 -3.83 47.86 5.86
CA ASP A 309 -3.17 47.25 4.71
C ASP A 309 -2.81 45.77 4.96
N THR A 310 -2.40 45.42 6.18
CA THR A 310 -2.10 44.03 6.54
C THR A 310 -3.37 43.16 6.55
N VAL A 311 -4.48 43.66 7.10
CA VAL A 311 -5.78 42.95 7.06
C VAL A 311 -6.27 42.77 5.62
N GLN A 312 -6.12 43.80 4.77
CA GLN A 312 -6.49 43.72 3.36
C GLN A 312 -5.71 42.65 2.58
N LYS A 313 -4.41 42.50 2.86
CA LYS A 313 -3.60 41.43 2.26
C LYS A 313 -4.06 40.03 2.69
N ILE A 314 -4.48 39.89 3.95
CA ILE A 314 -5.04 38.63 4.46
C ILE A 314 -6.36 38.33 3.75
N GLU A 315 -7.29 39.28 3.68
CA GLU A 315 -8.57 39.15 2.99
C GLU A 315 -8.37 38.69 1.53
N GLN A 316 -7.55 39.40 0.75
CA GLN A 316 -7.26 39.08 -0.65
C GLN A 316 -6.68 37.68 -0.86
N GLU A 317 -5.88 37.19 0.09
CA GLU A 317 -5.29 35.86 -0.02
C GLU A 317 -6.28 34.77 0.42
N VAL A 318 -7.16 35.07 1.38
CA VAL A 318 -8.22 34.17 1.84
C VAL A 318 -9.32 34.01 0.80
N GLU A 319 -9.66 35.07 0.07
CA GLU A 319 -10.61 35.06 -1.05
C GLU A 319 -10.23 34.06 -2.16
N LYS A 320 -8.93 33.71 -2.29
CA LYS A 320 -8.45 32.69 -3.25
C LYS A 320 -8.81 31.26 -2.86
N GLY A 321 -9.32 31.04 -1.66
CA GLY A 321 -9.77 29.72 -1.19
C GLY A 321 -8.66 28.68 -1.20
N GLU A 322 -8.79 27.66 -2.05
CA GLU A 322 -7.82 26.56 -2.16
C GLU A 322 -6.50 26.99 -2.82
N GLU A 323 -6.50 28.05 -3.62
CA GLU A 323 -5.31 28.60 -4.28
C GLU A 323 -4.50 29.55 -3.38
N ALA A 324 -5.00 29.81 -2.16
CA ALA A 324 -4.35 30.70 -1.21
C ALA A 324 -2.95 30.20 -0.80
N ASN A 325 -2.00 31.12 -0.69
CA ASN A 325 -0.67 30.81 -0.18
C ASN A 325 -0.66 30.77 1.36
N PRO A 326 -0.54 29.58 1.97
CA PRO A 326 -0.64 29.41 3.41
C PRO A 326 0.44 30.20 4.19
N SER A 327 1.67 30.21 3.68
CA SER A 327 2.81 30.84 4.34
C SER A 327 2.71 32.36 4.35
N LYS A 328 2.06 32.96 3.34
CA LYS A 328 1.80 34.42 3.32
C LYS A 328 0.81 34.80 4.42
N VAL A 329 -0.32 34.08 4.52
CA VAL A 329 -1.34 34.31 5.55
C VAL A 329 -0.75 34.15 6.94
N GLU A 330 0.05 33.09 7.19
CA GLU A 330 0.72 32.88 8.48
C GLU A 330 1.60 34.08 8.85
N ARG A 331 2.44 34.53 7.91
CA ARG A 331 3.35 35.66 8.13
C ARG A 331 2.60 36.94 8.44
N TRP A 332 1.53 37.25 7.69
CA TRP A 332 0.74 38.46 7.92
C TRP A 332 -0.05 38.40 9.22
N LEU A 333 -0.59 37.25 9.62
CA LEU A 333 -1.25 37.10 10.93
C LEU A 333 -0.26 37.34 12.08
N LYS A 334 0.99 36.88 11.95
CA LYS A 334 2.06 37.15 12.93
C LYS A 334 2.41 38.65 12.99
N THR A 335 2.60 39.28 11.83
CA THR A 335 2.86 40.73 11.74
C THR A 335 1.70 41.52 12.34
N LEU A 336 0.46 41.20 11.98
CA LEU A 336 -0.74 41.86 12.50
C LEU A 336 -0.84 41.74 14.01
N LYS A 337 -0.57 40.56 14.58
CA LYS A 337 -0.59 40.36 16.02
C LYS A 337 0.54 41.08 16.76
N GLY A 338 1.70 41.27 16.12
CA GLY A 338 2.79 42.08 16.68
C GLY A 338 2.47 43.58 16.73
N MET A 339 1.75 44.10 15.73
CA MET A 339 1.42 45.53 15.65
C MET A 339 0.13 45.89 16.41
N ALA A 340 -0.92 45.07 16.27
CA ALA A 340 -2.23 45.30 16.86
C ALA A 340 -2.80 43.96 17.38
N PRO A 341 -2.39 43.51 18.59
CA PRO A 341 -2.79 42.22 19.13
C PRO A 341 -4.31 42.02 19.17
N ASP A 342 -5.05 43.08 19.51
CA ASP A 342 -6.51 43.10 19.58
C ASP A 342 -7.18 42.82 18.22
N ILE A 343 -6.64 43.39 17.14
CA ILE A 343 -7.12 43.16 15.78
C ILE A 343 -6.67 41.78 15.27
N GLY A 344 -5.44 41.38 15.59
CA GLY A 344 -4.90 40.07 15.25
C GLY A 344 -5.75 38.92 15.80
N ASP A 345 -6.16 39.01 17.06
CA ASP A 345 -6.99 37.98 17.70
C ASP A 345 -8.39 37.86 17.08
N VAL A 346 -9.01 38.99 16.74
CA VAL A 346 -10.32 39.02 16.08
C VAL A 346 -10.22 38.44 14.67
N THR A 347 -9.16 38.76 13.94
CA THR A 347 -8.91 38.23 12.59
C THR A 347 -8.70 36.71 12.63
N ILE A 348 -7.93 36.20 13.59
CA ILE A 348 -7.74 34.76 13.79
C ILE A 348 -9.05 34.08 14.17
N ALA A 349 -9.84 34.68 15.07
CA ALA A 349 -11.14 34.15 15.46
C ALA A 349 -12.12 34.07 14.28
N CYS A 350 -12.11 35.09 13.41
CA CYS A 350 -12.85 35.11 12.16
C CYS A 350 -12.45 33.94 11.24
N LEU A 351 -11.15 33.77 10.97
CA LEU A 351 -10.65 32.73 10.07
C LEU A 351 -10.78 31.30 10.62
N THR A 352 -10.89 31.14 11.94
CA THR A 352 -11.06 29.83 12.58
C THR A 352 -12.51 29.44 12.80
N ASN A 353 -13.45 30.38 12.62
CA ASN A 353 -14.87 30.12 12.76
C ASN A 353 -15.33 29.12 11.68
N PRO A 354 -15.91 27.96 12.03
CA PRO A 354 -16.47 27.03 11.06
C PRO A 354 -17.49 27.66 10.12
N ALA A 355 -18.24 28.66 10.62
CA ALA A 355 -19.21 29.42 9.86
C ALA A 355 -18.59 30.43 8.89
N ALA A 356 -17.26 30.57 8.83
CA ALA A 356 -16.58 31.42 7.85
C ALA A 356 -16.28 30.69 6.54
N GLY A 357 -16.47 29.36 6.47
CA GLY A 357 -16.31 28.59 5.22
C GLY A 357 -14.91 28.66 4.62
N VAL A 358 -13.94 29.18 5.38
CA VAL A 358 -12.55 29.36 4.98
C VAL A 358 -11.93 28.00 4.70
N ALA A 359 -11.13 27.92 3.63
CA ALA A 359 -10.45 26.70 3.24
C ALA A 359 -9.71 26.06 4.43
N MET A 360 -9.82 24.74 4.57
CA MET A 360 -9.28 23.99 5.72
C MET A 360 -7.78 24.26 5.97
N VAL A 361 -7.02 24.55 4.91
CA VAL A 361 -5.60 24.90 4.98
C VAL A 361 -5.40 26.22 5.73
N ILE A 362 -6.15 27.27 5.37
CA ILE A 362 -6.10 28.59 6.02
C ILE A 362 -6.56 28.49 7.47
N LYS A 363 -7.61 27.72 7.75
CA LYS A 363 -8.09 27.48 9.11
C LYS A 363 -6.99 26.90 10.00
N LYS A 364 -6.29 25.86 9.54
CA LYS A 364 -5.17 25.25 10.29
C LYS A 364 -4.04 26.24 10.57
N ILE A 365 -3.81 27.19 9.67
CA ILE A 365 -2.77 28.22 9.83
C ILE A 365 -3.19 29.26 10.85
N ALA A 366 -4.44 29.70 10.82
CA ALA A 366 -4.98 30.58 11.84
C ALA A 366 -4.96 29.90 13.23
N GLU A 367 -5.28 28.61 13.32
CA GLU A 367 -5.15 27.82 14.55
C GLU A 367 -3.69 27.73 15.03
N LYS A 368 -2.74 27.49 14.12
CA LYS A 368 -1.30 27.48 14.44
C LYS A 368 -0.84 28.85 14.95
N ALA A 369 -1.22 29.93 14.29
CA ALA A 369 -0.91 31.30 14.72
C ALA A 369 -1.47 31.60 16.11
N LYS A 370 -2.70 31.13 16.41
CA LYS A 370 -3.30 31.22 17.75
C LYS A 370 -2.44 30.53 18.81
N VAL A 371 -2.01 29.29 18.57
CA VAL A 371 -1.20 28.50 19.53
C VAL A 371 0.18 29.09 19.75
N GLU A 372 0.85 29.57 18.70
CA GLU A 372 2.18 30.18 18.85
C GLU A 372 2.11 31.49 19.63
N SER A 373 1.05 32.26 19.40
CA SER A 373 0.87 33.54 20.07
C SER A 373 0.49 33.46 21.54
N SER A 374 0.01 32.31 22.03
CA SER A 374 -0.22 32.11 23.47
C SER A 374 1.04 31.67 24.21
N LYS A 375 2.14 31.43 23.49
CA LYS A 375 3.44 31.02 24.07
C LYS A 375 4.43 32.19 24.18
N ALA A 376 4.16 33.30 23.51
CA ALA A 376 4.88 34.56 23.65
C ALA A 376 4.18 35.42 24.71
#